data_AF-S3ZMK5-F1
#
_entry.id   AF-S3ZMK5-F1
#
_cell.length_a   1.000
_cell.length_b   1.000
_cell.length_c   1.000
_cell.angle_alpha   90.00
_cell.angle_beta   90.00
_cell.angle_gamma   90.00
#
_symmetry.space_group_name_H-M   'P 1'
#
loop_
_entity.id
_entity.type
_entity.pdbx_description
1 polymer ?
#
loop_
_entity_poly.entity_id
_entity_poly.type
_entity_poly.pdbx_seq_one_letter_code
_entity_poly.pdbx_strand_id
1 'polypeptide(L)'
;MEELATLLAHHLTAKEPLVAWHAPFVLTTIEAELRRHGLATVSDRAPHGLVPICDPLVLDRHADPFRSGGRALETVAEWYGIPHDSAGDASSDAETALVLARIIGSCFPPVGRLSRPALHREQVSWHETYVRDAEAWRPGRHRDPHWPLSPVEVLPWTDHGPGQLSAS
;
A
#
# COMPACT_ATOMS: atom_id res chain seq x y z
N MET A 1 -15.16 -9.45 -8.42
CA MET A 1 -15.12 -8.19 -7.65
C MET A 1 -15.97 -8.24 -6.39
N GLU A 2 -17.25 -8.59 -6.47
CA GLU A 2 -18.13 -8.69 -5.28
C GLU A 2 -17.61 -9.64 -4.20
N GLU A 3 -17.22 -10.85 -4.59
CA GLU A 3 -16.66 -11.86 -3.69
C GLU A 3 -15.40 -11.38 -2.97
N LEU A 4 -14.44 -10.83 -3.73
CA LEU A 4 -13.21 -10.25 -3.19
C LEU A 4 -13.51 -9.18 -2.15
N ALA A 5 -14.38 -8.22 -2.47
CA ALA A 5 -14.65 -7.11 -1.58
C ALA A 5 -15.42 -7.53 -0.31
N THR A 6 -16.30 -8.53 -0.44
CA THR A 6 -16.96 -9.17 0.71
C THR A 6 -15.94 -9.86 1.62
N LEU A 7 -15.00 -10.62 1.03
CA LEU A 7 -13.95 -11.32 1.78
C LEU A 7 -13.03 -10.34 2.52
N LEU A 8 -12.56 -9.28 1.85
CA LEU A 8 -11.73 -8.25 2.48
C LEU A 8 -12.45 -7.54 3.63
N ALA A 9 -13.72 -7.15 3.43
CA ALA A 9 -14.52 -6.52 4.47
C ALA A 9 -14.76 -7.45 5.67
N HIS A 10 -14.93 -8.76 5.43
CA HIS A 10 -15.05 -9.76 6.49
C HIS A 10 -13.79 -9.80 7.37
N HIS A 11 -12.60 -9.92 6.78
CA HIS A 11 -11.34 -9.94 7.53
C HIS A 11 -11.11 -8.65 8.33
N LEU A 12 -11.39 -7.48 7.74
CA LEU A 12 -11.28 -6.20 8.43
C LEU A 12 -12.25 -6.10 9.61
N THR A 13 -13.50 -6.56 9.45
CA THR A 13 -14.50 -6.60 10.51
C THR A 13 -14.06 -7.54 11.65
N ALA A 14 -13.40 -8.65 11.31
CA ALA A 14 -12.79 -9.58 12.25
C ALA A 14 -11.50 -9.04 12.90
N LYS A 15 -11.06 -7.82 12.56
CA LYS A 15 -9.82 -7.17 13.03
C LYS A 15 -8.56 -7.98 12.66
N GLU A 16 -8.62 -8.69 11.54
CA GLU A 16 -7.47 -9.36 10.94
C GLU A 16 -6.75 -8.37 10.01
N PRO A 17 -5.41 -8.31 10.06
CA PRO A 17 -4.66 -7.35 9.26
C PRO A 17 -4.65 -7.78 7.80
N LEU A 18 -5.06 -6.87 6.91
CA LEU A 18 -4.79 -7.04 5.48
C LEU A 18 -3.34 -6.63 5.20
N VAL A 19 -2.56 -7.54 4.63
CA VAL A 19 -1.20 -7.26 4.19
C VAL A 19 -1.22 -6.84 2.73
N ALA A 20 -0.68 -5.67 2.41
CA ALA A 20 -0.61 -5.16 1.04
C ALA A 20 0.71 -4.42 0.82
N TRP A 21 1.52 -4.87 -0.15
CA TRP A 21 2.70 -4.13 -0.56
C TRP A 21 2.28 -2.86 -1.32
N HIS A 22 2.68 -1.69 -0.83
CA HIS A 22 2.27 -0.40 -1.40
C HIS A 22 0.75 -0.23 -1.36
N ALA A 23 0.19 -0.27 -0.13
CA ALA A 23 -1.25 -0.25 0.12
C ALA A 23 -2.02 0.88 -0.59
N PRO A 24 -1.51 2.14 -0.69
CA PRO A 24 -2.20 3.20 -1.43
C PRO A 24 -2.48 2.83 -2.88
N PHE A 25 -1.58 2.11 -3.55
CA PHE A 25 -1.83 1.65 -4.91
C PHE A 25 -2.89 0.54 -4.94
N VAL A 26 -2.65 -0.54 -4.19
CA VAL A 26 -3.51 -1.74 -4.22
C VAL A 26 -4.95 -1.42 -3.81
N LEU A 27 -5.13 -0.73 -2.68
CA LEU A 27 -6.46 -0.46 -2.14
C LEU A 27 -7.21 0.58 -2.98
N THR A 28 -6.53 1.58 -3.52
CA THR A 28 -7.14 2.57 -4.43
C THR A 28 -7.60 1.91 -5.71
N THR A 29 -6.80 1.00 -6.29
CA THR A 29 -7.23 0.23 -7.47
C THR A 29 -8.46 -0.60 -7.18
N ILE A 30 -8.51 -1.32 -6.05
CA ILE A 30 -9.68 -2.12 -5.67
C ILE A 30 -10.93 -1.24 -5.48
N GLU A 31 -10.81 -0.14 -4.74
CA GLU A 31 -11.91 0.81 -4.49
C GLU A 31 -12.42 1.42 -5.80
N ALA A 32 -11.52 1.86 -6.67
CA ALA A 32 -11.87 2.43 -7.97
C ALA A 32 -12.55 1.41 -8.88
N GLU A 33 -12.04 0.17 -8.93
CA GLU A 33 -12.63 -0.90 -9.75
C GLU A 33 -14.02 -1.33 -9.25
N LEU A 34 -14.24 -1.35 -7.93
CA LEU A 34 -15.56 -1.58 -7.36
C LEU A 34 -16.55 -0.49 -7.79
N ARG A 35 -16.15 0.79 -7.68
CA ARG A 35 -16.95 1.93 -8.14
C ARG A 35 -17.23 1.86 -9.64
N ARG A 36 -16.22 1.52 -10.46
CA ARG A 36 -16.35 1.35 -11.91
C ARG A 36 -17.40 0.30 -12.29
N HIS A 37 -17.53 -0.74 -11.46
CA HIS A 37 -18.53 -1.79 -11.61
C HIS A 37 -19.88 -1.50 -10.94
N GLY A 38 -20.07 -0.32 -10.33
CA GLY A 38 -21.30 0.04 -9.62
C GLY A 38 -21.54 -0.75 -8.34
N LEU A 39 -20.48 -1.32 -7.76
CA LEU A 39 -20.53 -2.09 -6.52
C LEU A 39 -20.16 -1.20 -5.33
N ALA A 40 -20.69 -1.51 -4.16
CA ALA A 40 -20.18 -0.96 -2.90
C ALA A 40 -18.67 -1.22 -2.81
N THR A 41 -17.91 -0.34 -2.17
CA THR A 41 -16.47 -0.54 -1.99
C THR A 41 -16.16 -1.38 -0.76
N VAL A 42 -14.88 -1.66 -0.48
CA VAL A 42 -14.50 -2.34 0.78
C VAL A 42 -14.76 -1.39 1.96
N SER A 43 -14.46 -0.11 1.80
CA SER A 43 -14.74 0.93 2.81
C SER A 43 -16.24 1.08 3.09
N ASP A 44 -17.10 0.95 2.07
CA ASP A 44 -18.56 0.97 2.27
C ASP A 44 -19.07 -0.24 3.06
N ARG A 45 -18.42 -1.40 2.90
CA ARG A 45 -18.80 -2.67 3.55
C ARG A 45 -18.22 -2.83 4.96
N ALA A 46 -17.05 -2.25 5.24
CA ALA A 46 -16.35 -2.41 6.50
C ALA A 46 -16.73 -1.29 7.50
N PRO A 47 -17.39 -1.58 8.65
CA PRO A 47 -17.88 -0.57 9.58
C PRO A 47 -16.83 0.39 10.16
N HIS A 48 -15.56 -0.02 10.13
CA HIS A 48 -14.43 0.74 10.65
C HIS A 48 -13.51 1.26 9.54
N GLY A 49 -13.91 1.10 8.27
CA GLY A 49 -13.09 1.40 7.10
C GLY A 49 -11.96 0.39 6.88
N LEU A 50 -10.94 0.80 6.12
CA LEU A 50 -9.76 -0.01 5.79
C LEU A 50 -8.79 -0.08 6.97
N VAL A 51 -9.15 -0.81 8.03
CA VAL A 51 -8.32 -1.01 9.24
C VAL A 51 -8.58 -2.39 9.85
N PRO A 52 -7.53 -3.15 10.25
CA PRO A 52 -6.10 -2.82 10.19
C PRO A 52 -5.43 -3.21 8.87
N ILE A 53 -4.48 -2.37 8.43
CA ILE A 53 -3.63 -2.60 7.24
C ILE A 53 -2.18 -2.74 7.69
N CYS A 54 -1.44 -3.64 7.06
CA CYS A 54 0.00 -3.84 7.23
C CYS A 54 0.68 -3.75 5.85
N ASP A 55 1.48 -2.71 5.64
CA ASP A 55 2.22 -2.45 4.41
C ASP A 55 3.72 -2.65 4.65
N PRO A 56 4.29 -3.80 4.23
CA PRO A 56 5.70 -4.11 4.50
C PRO A 56 6.66 -3.09 3.90
N LEU A 57 6.26 -2.34 2.86
CA LEU A 57 7.08 -1.27 2.30
C LEU A 57 7.22 -0.08 3.26
N VAL A 58 6.13 0.26 3.98
CA VAL A 58 6.18 1.29 5.02
C VAL A 58 7.01 0.79 6.22
N LEU A 59 6.83 -0.48 6.61
CA LEU A 59 7.60 -1.07 7.70
C LEU A 59 9.10 -1.06 7.38
N ASP A 60 9.50 -1.49 6.18
CA ASP A 60 10.89 -1.55 5.74
C ASP A 60 11.56 -0.15 5.69
N ARG A 61 10.83 0.86 5.19
CA ARG A 61 11.30 2.26 5.17
C ARG A 61 11.46 2.84 6.57
N HIS A 62 10.56 2.51 7.48
CA HIS A 62 10.63 3.00 8.87
C HIS A 62 11.73 2.28 9.66
N ALA A 63 11.83 0.97 9.51
CA ALA A 63 12.74 0.12 10.26
C ALA A 63 14.22 0.39 9.94
N ASP A 64 14.52 0.65 8.66
CA ASP A 64 15.87 0.99 8.22
C ASP A 64 15.83 2.08 7.13
N PRO A 65 15.66 3.36 7.52
CA PRO A 65 15.46 4.47 6.58
C PRO A 65 16.73 4.81 5.76
N PHE A 66 17.91 4.45 6.24
CA PHE A 66 19.19 4.82 5.62
C PHE A 66 19.84 3.70 4.82
N ARG A 67 19.26 2.49 4.83
CA ARG A 67 19.75 1.39 3.99
C ARG A 67 19.76 1.77 2.50
N SER A 68 20.87 1.42 1.86
CA SER A 68 21.10 1.59 0.44
C SER A 68 20.28 0.60 -0.41
N GLY A 69 20.06 0.98 -1.68
CA GLY A 69 19.38 0.15 -2.66
C GLY A 69 17.90 0.50 -2.86
N GLY A 70 17.30 -0.19 -3.83
CA GLY A 70 15.89 -0.03 -4.18
C GLY A 70 14.95 -0.54 -3.08
N ARG A 71 13.70 -0.11 -3.18
CA ARG A 71 12.58 -0.56 -2.34
C ARG A 71 11.46 -1.16 -3.20
N ALA A 72 11.83 -1.78 -4.33
CA ALA A 72 10.93 -2.66 -5.06
C ALA A 72 10.77 -3.98 -4.28
N LEU A 73 9.64 -4.66 -4.44
CA LEU A 73 9.32 -5.87 -3.66
C LEU A 73 10.45 -6.91 -3.76
N GLU A 74 10.88 -7.22 -4.98
CA GLU A 74 11.99 -8.15 -5.27
C GLU A 74 13.29 -7.77 -4.56
N THR A 75 13.68 -6.49 -4.58
CA THR A 75 14.90 -6.00 -3.93
C THR A 75 14.82 -6.10 -2.41
N VAL A 76 13.64 -5.86 -1.85
CA VAL A 76 13.44 -5.96 -0.39
C VAL A 76 13.36 -7.43 0.03
N ALA A 77 12.68 -8.29 -0.74
CA ALA A 77 12.66 -9.73 -0.52
C ALA A 77 14.08 -10.30 -0.51
N GLU A 78 14.89 -9.97 -1.53
CA GLU A 78 16.30 -10.35 -1.61
C GLU A 78 17.10 -9.86 -0.40
N TRP A 79 16.90 -8.60 0.01
CA TRP A 79 17.57 -8.02 1.19
C TRP A 79 17.32 -8.82 2.47
N TYR A 80 16.08 -9.30 2.67
CA TYR A 80 15.72 -10.12 3.83
C TYR A 80 15.96 -11.63 3.60
N GLY A 81 16.55 -12.03 2.48
CA GLY A 81 16.85 -13.43 2.16
C GLY A 81 15.61 -14.28 1.87
N ILE A 82 14.55 -13.67 1.35
CA ILE A 82 13.27 -14.32 1.04
C ILE A 82 13.25 -14.71 -0.45
N PRO A 83 13.01 -15.99 -0.78
CA PRO A 83 12.80 -16.40 -2.17
C PRO A 83 11.58 -15.69 -2.77
N HIS A 84 11.71 -15.22 -4.01
CA HIS A 84 10.64 -14.58 -4.76
C HIS A 84 10.67 -15.12 -6.20
N ASP A 85 10.18 -16.36 -6.35
CA ASP A 85 10.42 -17.19 -7.54
C ASP A 85 9.64 -16.73 -8.79
N SER A 86 8.65 -15.85 -8.63
CA SER A 86 7.80 -15.37 -9.74
C SER A 86 7.39 -13.92 -9.50
N ALA A 87 8.33 -13.00 -9.66
CA ALA A 87 8.08 -11.57 -9.53
C ALA A 87 7.04 -11.08 -10.55
N GLY A 88 6.02 -10.37 -10.06
CA GLY A 88 4.92 -9.84 -10.87
C GLY A 88 3.72 -10.79 -11.00
N ASP A 89 3.80 -12.03 -10.49
CA ASP A 89 2.61 -12.84 -10.24
C ASP A 89 1.94 -12.39 -8.94
N ALA A 90 0.64 -12.09 -9.00
CA ALA A 90 -0.07 -11.49 -7.88
C ALA A 90 -0.11 -12.39 -6.62
N SER A 91 -0.13 -13.72 -6.80
CA SER A 91 -0.17 -14.65 -5.67
C SER A 91 1.21 -14.76 -5.01
N SER A 92 2.24 -14.91 -5.84
CA SER A 92 3.66 -14.90 -5.43
C SER A 92 4.04 -13.59 -4.72
N ASP A 93 3.64 -12.45 -5.26
CA ASP A 93 3.91 -11.13 -4.67
C ASP A 93 3.17 -10.96 -3.33
N ALA A 94 1.92 -11.42 -3.22
CA ALA A 94 1.15 -11.36 -1.97
C ALA A 94 1.75 -12.26 -0.87
N GLU A 95 2.18 -13.48 -1.23
CA GLU A 95 2.87 -14.38 -0.31
C GLU A 95 4.19 -13.77 0.17
N THR A 96 4.98 -13.23 -0.76
CA THR A 96 6.25 -12.55 -0.44
C THR A 96 6.03 -11.35 0.49
N ALA A 97 5.02 -10.53 0.24
CA ALA A 97 4.65 -9.42 1.12
C ALA A 97 4.24 -9.89 2.53
N LEU A 98 3.49 -10.98 2.65
CA LEU A 98 3.13 -11.58 3.93
C LEU A 98 4.35 -12.08 4.71
N VAL A 99 5.28 -12.75 4.03
CA VAL A 99 6.53 -13.24 4.63
C VAL A 99 7.39 -12.05 5.09
N LEU A 100 7.52 -11.01 4.26
CA LEU A 100 8.22 -9.77 4.60
C LEU A 100 7.65 -9.11 5.87
N ALA A 101 6.32 -8.98 5.98
CA ALA A 101 5.68 -8.42 7.17
C ALA A 101 6.13 -9.13 8.46
N ARG A 102 6.17 -10.47 8.42
CA ARG A 102 6.56 -11.32 9.56
C ARG A 102 8.04 -11.19 9.89
N ILE A 103 8.91 -11.18 8.87
CA ILE A 103 10.36 -11.07 9.05
C ILE A 103 10.72 -9.69 9.58
N ILE A 104 10.19 -8.61 9.00
CA ILE A 104 10.44 -7.24 9.47
C ILE A 104 9.96 -7.10 10.93
N GLY A 105 8.76 -7.60 11.26
CA GLY A 105 8.27 -7.59 12.64
C GLY A 105 9.17 -8.35 13.63
N SER A 106 9.86 -9.40 13.17
CA SER A 106 10.78 -10.19 13.99
C SER A 106 12.16 -9.52 14.13
N CYS A 107 12.68 -8.94 13.04
CA CYS A 107 13.95 -8.23 13.01
C CYS A 107 13.91 -6.91 13.78
N PHE A 108 12.74 -6.27 13.86
CA PHE A 108 12.55 -4.96 14.49
C PHE A 108 11.48 -5.05 15.61
N PRO A 109 11.85 -5.51 16.82
CA PRO A 109 10.90 -5.75 17.90
C PRO A 109 10.01 -4.56 18.31
N PRO A 110 10.44 -3.28 18.23
CA PRO A 110 9.53 -2.15 18.45
C PRO A 110 8.32 -2.15 17.50
N VAL A 111 8.53 -2.49 16.22
CA VAL A 111 7.46 -2.62 15.23
C VAL A 111 6.61 -3.86 15.50
N GLY A 112 7.26 -5.02 15.70
CA GLY A 112 6.57 -6.30 15.90
C GLY A 112 5.73 -6.41 17.18
N ARG A 113 5.98 -5.54 18.18
CA ARG A 113 5.20 -5.48 19.44
C ARG A 113 3.95 -4.62 19.36
N LEU A 114 3.76 -3.86 18.29
CA LEU A 114 2.56 -3.04 18.12
C LEU A 114 1.33 -3.92 17.96
N SER A 115 0.24 -3.57 18.65
CA SER A 115 -1.07 -4.15 18.36
C SER A 115 -1.50 -3.81 16.92
N ARG A 116 -2.33 -4.63 16.28
CA ARG A 116 -2.78 -4.40 14.88
C ARG A 116 -3.35 -3.00 14.63
N PRO A 117 -4.21 -2.44 15.51
CA PRO A 117 -4.69 -1.05 15.33
C PRO A 117 -3.59 0.00 15.55
N ALA A 118 -2.66 -0.24 16.48
CA ALA A 118 -1.54 0.65 16.69
C ALA A 118 -0.58 0.63 15.49
N LEU A 119 -0.26 -0.55 14.95
CA LEU A 119 0.57 -0.73 13.76
C LEU A 119 -0.01 0.04 12.56
N HIS A 120 -1.32 -0.05 12.33
CA HIS A 120 -1.97 0.74 11.28
C HIS A 120 -1.80 2.24 11.52
N ARG A 121 -2.06 2.74 12.74
CA ARG A 121 -1.92 4.15 13.07
C ARG A 121 -0.49 4.66 12.88
N GLU A 122 0.49 3.91 13.35
CA GLU A 122 1.90 4.29 13.21
C GLU A 122 2.34 4.34 11.74
N GLN A 123 1.86 3.44 10.89
CA GLN A 123 2.15 3.49 9.46
C GLN A 123 1.65 4.75 8.76
N VAL A 124 0.54 5.36 9.22
CA VAL A 124 0.11 6.68 8.74
C VAL A 124 1.21 7.71 8.99
N SER A 125 1.69 7.82 10.23
CA SER A 125 2.72 8.78 10.61
C SER A 125 4.09 8.48 9.99
N TRP A 126 4.43 7.21 9.81
CA TRP A 126 5.67 6.79 9.15
C TRP A 126 5.65 7.10 7.66
N HIS A 127 4.51 6.90 6.98
CA HIS A 127 4.36 7.25 5.56
C HIS A 127 4.43 8.77 5.36
N GLU A 128 3.74 9.55 6.19
CA GLU A 128 3.82 11.02 6.17
C GLU A 128 5.27 11.52 6.35
N THR A 129 5.99 10.93 7.30
CA THR A 129 7.41 11.21 7.54
C THR A 129 8.25 10.89 6.31
N TYR A 130 8.06 9.71 5.72
CA TYR A 130 8.76 9.31 4.50
C TYR A 130 8.51 10.30 3.35
N VAL A 131 7.25 10.69 3.11
CA VAL A 131 6.90 11.61 2.01
C VAL A 131 7.57 12.97 2.22
N ARG A 132 7.48 13.52 3.43
CA ARG A 132 8.11 14.80 3.79
C ARG A 132 9.63 14.76 3.62
N ASP A 133 10.28 13.75 4.19
CA ASP A 133 11.74 13.66 4.18
C ASP A 133 12.27 13.37 2.77
N ALA A 134 11.53 12.59 1.98
CA ALA A 134 11.88 12.31 0.59
C ALA A 134 11.69 13.53 -0.33
N GLU A 135 10.71 14.39 -0.07
CA GLU A 135 10.55 15.67 -0.77
C GLU A 135 11.68 16.65 -0.41
N ALA A 136 12.07 16.72 0.87
CA ALA A 136 13.20 17.54 1.30
C ALA A 136 14.54 17.09 0.66
N TRP A 137 14.74 15.78 0.50
CA TRP A 137 15.95 15.24 -0.09
C TRP A 137 15.97 15.29 -1.63
N ARG A 138 14.84 15.00 -2.29
CA ARG A 138 14.69 15.05 -3.76
C ARG A 138 13.33 15.62 -4.14
N PRO A 139 13.23 16.96 -4.24
CA PRO A 139 11.97 17.62 -4.51
C PRO A 139 11.47 17.40 -5.94
N GLY A 140 10.17 17.64 -6.14
CA GLY A 140 9.54 17.63 -7.46
C GLY A 140 9.24 16.24 -8.02
N ARG A 141 9.41 15.18 -7.23
CA ARG A 141 8.91 13.84 -7.58
C ARG A 141 7.54 13.63 -6.95
N HIS A 142 6.57 13.25 -7.78
CA HIS A 142 5.25 12.91 -7.27
C HIS A 142 5.34 11.72 -6.29
N ARG A 143 4.83 11.95 -5.08
CA ARG A 143 4.68 10.97 -4.01
C ARG A 143 3.31 11.22 -3.41
N ASP A 144 2.48 10.19 -3.38
CA ASP A 144 1.16 10.32 -2.78
C ASP A 144 1.30 10.49 -1.25
N PRO A 145 0.82 11.61 -0.67
CA PRO A 145 0.88 11.81 0.77
C PRO A 145 -0.11 10.92 1.53
N HIS A 146 -1.06 10.27 0.86
CA HIS A 146 -2.12 9.53 1.52
C HIS A 146 -1.76 8.06 1.72
N TRP A 147 -2.11 7.55 2.90
CA TRP A 147 -2.04 6.14 3.26
C TRP A 147 -3.19 5.78 4.22
N PRO A 148 -3.81 4.59 4.12
CA PRO A 148 -3.50 3.51 3.17
C PRO A 148 -4.27 3.63 1.84
N LEU A 149 -5.08 4.66 1.67
CA LEU A 149 -5.95 4.85 0.52
C LEU A 149 -5.81 6.27 -0.03
N SER A 150 -5.67 6.36 -1.35
CA SER A 150 -5.61 7.63 -2.07
C SER A 150 -7.02 8.12 -2.39
N PRO A 151 -7.28 9.43 -2.31
CA PRO A 151 -8.50 10.00 -2.84
C PRO A 151 -8.64 9.66 -4.34
N VAL A 152 -9.76 9.05 -4.71
CA VAL A 152 -10.09 8.79 -6.12
C VAL A 152 -10.89 9.98 -6.65
N GLU A 153 -10.24 10.86 -7.40
CA GLU A 153 -10.92 11.93 -8.13
C GLU A 153 -11.33 11.43 -9.52
N VAL A 154 -12.63 11.52 -9.83
CA VAL A 154 -13.12 11.22 -11.17
C VAL A 154 -12.85 12.43 -12.05
N LEU A 155 -11.79 12.36 -12.84
CA LEU A 155 -11.49 13.39 -13.82
C LEU A 155 -12.47 13.26 -15.00
N PRO A 156 -13.07 14.38 -15.47
CA PRO A 156 -13.88 14.34 -16.67
C PRO A 156 -12.98 13.95 -17.85
N TRP A 157 -13.51 13.09 -18.72
CA TRP A 157 -12.84 12.82 -19.99
C TRP A 157 -12.78 14.10 -20.82
N THR A 158 -11.58 14.61 -21.07
CA THR A 158 -11.36 15.70 -22.02
C THR A 158 -10.95 15.11 -23.37
N ASP A 159 -11.83 15.24 -24.36
CA ASP A 159 -11.46 14.97 -25.75
C ASP A 159 -10.38 15.96 -26.19
N HIS A 160 -9.15 15.48 -26.28
CA HIS A 160 -8.12 16.19 -27.01
C HIS A 160 -8.39 16.01 -28.50
N GLY A 161 -9.06 17.00 -29.10
CA GLY A 161 -9.22 17.05 -30.56
C GLY A 161 -7.85 16.96 -31.26
N PRO A 162 -7.80 16.45 -32.51
CA PRO A 162 -6.55 16.33 -33.26
C PRO A 162 -5.99 17.74 -33.52
N GLY A 163 -5.06 18.20 -32.67
CA GLY A 163 -4.41 19.51 -32.82
C GLY A 163 -3.77 20.13 -31.58
N GLN A 164 -3.96 19.61 -30.37
CA GLN A 164 -3.42 20.25 -29.15
C GLN A 164 -2.09 19.71 -28.62
N LEU A 165 -1.43 18.80 -29.33
CA LEU A 165 -0.02 18.47 -29.07
C LEU A 165 0.88 19.44 -29.85
N SER A 166 0.90 20.71 -29.44
CA SER A 166 1.94 21.65 -29.84
C SER A 166 2.36 22.49 -28.64
N ALA A 167 3.63 22.30 -28.27
CA ALA A 167 4.47 23.13 -27.42
C ALA A 167 4.05 23.35 -25.96
N SER A 168 4.83 22.77 -25.04
CA SER A 168 5.74 23.50 -24.15
C SER A 168 6.80 22.56 -23.58
#